data_AF-A0A135LM68-F1
#
_entry.id   AF-A0A135LM68-F1
#
_cell.length_a   1.000
_cell.length_b   1.000
_cell.length_c   1.000
_cell.angle_alpha   90.00
_cell.angle_beta   90.00
_cell.angle_gamma   90.00
#
_symmetry.space_group_name_H-M   'P 1'
#
loop_
_entity.id
_entity.type
_entity.pdbx_description
1 polymer ?
#
loop_
_entity_poly.entity_id
_entity_poly.type
_entity_poly.pdbx_seq_one_letter_code
_entity_poly.pdbx_strand_id
1 'polypeptide(L)'
;MRAIIQSSALASFKTTRDEYAKYLKGLSNGDNGGQGTLNLIEAKLQSFANTLSMWALMRNGTKKDGVCFEARCNNLRILMKELALLVDCAQHSLLYQDFYEEEAHMLKIFRMASIQIGSLSLQGLSNDDREASANARLVELEQKKWTRRSPSDDDWRLAMLREYWNRFYFKVDGCMCGQCLGVYVQHRDPSLSPPLPPLPDLSTDYVTSSEEE
;
A
#
# COMPACT_ATOMS: atom_id res chain seq x y z
N MET A 1 -17.47 -30.72 -8.53
CA MET A 1 -15.99 -30.55 -8.38
C MET A 1 -15.55 -29.09 -8.56
N ARG A 2 -15.81 -28.43 -9.70
CA ARG A 2 -15.42 -27.01 -9.92
C ARG A 2 -15.94 -26.02 -8.85
N ALA A 3 -17.22 -26.11 -8.47
CA ALA A 3 -17.81 -25.22 -7.44
C ALA A 3 -17.19 -25.39 -6.04
N ILE A 4 -16.77 -26.60 -5.68
CA ILE A 4 -16.14 -26.89 -4.37
C ILE A 4 -14.73 -26.29 -4.32
N ILE A 5 -13.96 -26.42 -5.41
CA ILE A 5 -12.63 -25.83 -5.55
C ILE A 5 -12.72 -24.29 -5.53
N GLN A 6 -13.74 -23.73 -6.19
CA GLN A 6 -14.04 -22.29 -6.19
C GLN A 6 -14.35 -21.75 -4.79
N SER A 7 -15.21 -22.46 -4.04
CA SER A 7 -15.56 -22.07 -2.68
C SER A 7 -14.37 -22.17 -1.71
N SER A 8 -13.54 -23.20 -1.84
CA SER A 8 -12.35 -23.37 -0.98
C SER A 8 -11.29 -22.30 -1.25
N ALA A 9 -11.03 -21.98 -2.52
CA ALA A 9 -10.06 -20.94 -2.87
C ALA A 9 -10.50 -19.52 -2.44
N LEU A 10 -11.81 -19.25 -2.45
CA LEU A 10 -12.35 -17.99 -1.93
C LEU A 10 -12.38 -17.96 -0.40
N ALA A 11 -12.50 -19.12 0.27
CA ALA A 11 -12.42 -19.22 1.72
C ALA A 11 -11.00 -18.93 2.25
N SER A 12 -9.96 -19.39 1.54
CA SER A 12 -8.56 -19.12 1.91
C SER A 12 -8.05 -17.74 1.45
N PHE A 13 -8.80 -17.03 0.61
CA PHE A 13 -8.40 -15.75 0.02
C PHE A 13 -7.84 -14.76 1.05
N LYS A 14 -8.59 -14.50 2.15
CA LYS A 14 -8.19 -13.49 3.14
C LYS A 14 -6.86 -13.86 3.79
N THR A 15 -6.73 -15.11 4.25
CA THR A 15 -5.50 -15.63 4.86
C THR A 15 -4.31 -15.50 3.92
N THR A 16 -4.43 -15.98 2.68
CA THR A 16 -3.32 -15.92 1.71
C THR A 16 -2.97 -14.49 1.32
N ARG A 17 -3.97 -13.60 1.15
CA ARG A 17 -3.74 -12.17 0.91
C ARG A 17 -2.96 -11.54 2.06
N ASP A 18 -3.38 -11.77 3.30
CA ASP A 18 -2.78 -11.15 4.48
C ASP A 18 -1.35 -11.67 4.72
N GLU A 19 -1.10 -12.95 4.45
CA GLU A 19 0.25 -13.52 4.46
C GLU A 19 1.17 -12.87 3.43
N TYR A 20 0.68 -12.65 2.20
CA TYR A 20 1.46 -11.98 1.16
C TYR A 20 1.72 -10.51 1.47
N ALA A 21 0.70 -9.79 1.95
CA ALA A 21 0.85 -8.42 2.38
C ALA A 21 1.86 -8.30 3.53
N LYS A 22 1.81 -9.22 4.50
CA LYS A 22 2.76 -9.30 5.61
C LYS A 22 4.18 -9.60 5.14
N TYR A 23 4.35 -10.55 4.22
CA TYR A 23 5.66 -10.88 3.64
C TYR A 23 6.30 -9.65 2.98
N LEU A 24 5.57 -8.98 2.09
CA LEU A 24 6.05 -7.76 1.42
C LEU A 24 6.33 -6.63 2.40
N LYS A 25 5.53 -6.52 3.47
CA LYS A 25 5.78 -5.56 4.55
C LYS A 25 7.08 -5.88 5.29
N GLY A 26 7.36 -7.15 5.55
CA GLY A 26 8.62 -7.62 6.13
C GLY A 26 9.81 -7.20 5.26
N LEU A 27 9.74 -7.48 3.96
CA LEU A 27 10.73 -7.01 3.00
C LEU A 27 10.90 -5.49 3.05
N SER A 28 9.81 -4.72 3.09
CA SER A 28 9.90 -3.26 3.16
C SER A 28 10.55 -2.69 4.42
N ASN A 29 10.66 -3.49 5.49
CA ASN A 29 11.33 -3.12 6.73
C ASN A 29 12.81 -3.53 6.75
N GLY A 30 13.33 -4.09 5.65
CA GLY A 30 14.71 -4.57 5.57
C GLY A 30 14.91 -5.96 6.16
N ASP A 31 13.85 -6.75 6.34
CA ASP A 31 13.92 -8.12 6.86
C ASP A 31 14.40 -9.08 5.74
N ASN A 32 15.57 -8.78 5.20
CA ASN A 32 15.96 -9.22 3.87
C ASN A 32 16.76 -10.49 3.87
N GLY A 33 17.49 -10.88 4.94
CA GLY A 33 18.44 -12.01 4.96
C GLY A 33 19.49 -11.89 3.84
N GLY A 34 20.75 -12.32 3.99
CA GLY A 34 21.80 -12.07 2.97
C GLY A 34 21.53 -12.57 1.51
N GLN A 35 22.54 -12.53 0.64
CA GLN A 35 22.49 -12.82 -0.81
C GLN A 35 21.61 -14.02 -1.26
N GLY A 36 21.47 -15.07 -0.45
CA GLY A 36 20.57 -16.21 -0.73
C GLY A 36 19.07 -15.88 -0.70
N THR A 37 18.68 -14.70 -0.24
CA THR A 37 17.29 -14.31 -0.07
C THR A 37 16.69 -13.62 -1.29
N LEU A 38 17.50 -13.05 -2.19
CA LEU A 38 16.97 -12.43 -3.42
C LEU A 38 16.27 -13.46 -4.33
N ASN A 39 16.89 -14.63 -4.54
CA ASN A 39 16.25 -15.76 -5.24
C ASN A 39 14.94 -16.20 -4.58
N LEU A 40 14.88 -16.20 -3.24
CA LEU A 40 13.67 -16.56 -2.50
C LEU A 40 12.57 -15.50 -2.66
N ILE A 41 12.95 -14.22 -2.65
CA ILE A 41 12.05 -13.08 -2.89
C ILE A 41 11.48 -13.16 -4.30
N GLU A 42 12.33 -13.38 -5.31
CA GLU A 42 11.91 -13.54 -6.70
C GLU A 42 10.89 -14.69 -6.85
N ALA A 43 11.21 -15.88 -6.33
CA ALA A 43 10.32 -17.04 -6.37
C ALA A 43 8.99 -16.77 -5.66
N LYS A 44 9.00 -16.02 -4.55
CA LYS A 44 7.78 -15.61 -3.83
C LYS A 44 6.95 -14.62 -4.64
N LEU A 45 7.56 -13.64 -5.30
CA LEU A 45 6.86 -12.68 -6.17
C LEU A 45 6.22 -13.39 -7.38
N GLN A 46 6.91 -14.35 -7.99
CA GLN A 46 6.34 -15.18 -9.05
C GLN A 46 5.14 -16.01 -8.54
N SER A 47 5.26 -16.60 -7.35
CA SER A 47 4.16 -17.31 -6.69
C SER A 47 2.95 -16.38 -6.46
N PHE A 48 3.18 -15.14 -6.05
CA PHE A 48 2.10 -14.16 -5.86
C PHE A 48 1.41 -13.83 -7.18
N ALA A 49 2.17 -13.64 -8.26
CA ALA A 49 1.60 -13.42 -9.58
C ALA A 49 0.68 -14.58 -10.01
N ASN A 50 1.08 -15.82 -9.76
CA ASN A 50 0.28 -17.00 -10.07
C ASN A 50 -1.01 -17.04 -9.23
N THR A 51 -0.92 -16.76 -7.93
CA THR A 51 -2.08 -16.70 -7.03
C THR A 51 -3.05 -15.59 -7.42
N LEU A 52 -2.56 -14.40 -7.80
CA LEU A 52 -3.39 -13.30 -8.31
C LEU A 52 -4.15 -13.70 -9.57
N SER A 53 -3.48 -14.40 -10.50
CA SER A 53 -4.11 -14.96 -11.69
C SER A 53 -5.20 -15.97 -11.34
N MET A 54 -4.93 -16.85 -10.37
CA MET A 54 -5.92 -17.82 -9.88
C MET A 54 -7.13 -17.11 -9.27
N TRP A 55 -6.94 -16.11 -8.41
CA TRP A 55 -8.07 -15.37 -7.81
C TRP A 55 -8.94 -14.67 -8.86
N ALA A 56 -8.33 -14.04 -9.87
CA ALA A 56 -9.07 -13.43 -10.97
C ALA A 56 -9.95 -14.45 -11.72
N LEU A 57 -9.38 -15.63 -12.03
CA LEU A 57 -10.11 -16.71 -12.70
C LEU A 57 -11.21 -17.31 -11.82
N MET A 58 -10.94 -17.52 -10.53
CA MET A 58 -11.85 -18.18 -9.60
C MET A 58 -13.01 -17.28 -9.18
N ARG A 59 -12.82 -15.96 -9.15
CA ARG A 59 -13.95 -15.03 -8.95
C ARG A 59 -14.78 -14.85 -10.21
N ASN A 60 -14.21 -15.06 -11.39
CA ASN A 60 -14.94 -14.92 -12.64
C ASN A 60 -16.14 -15.89 -12.68
N GLY A 61 -17.32 -15.37 -13.03
CA GLY A 61 -18.58 -16.14 -13.03
C GLY A 61 -19.28 -16.28 -11.66
N THR A 62 -18.78 -15.65 -10.59
CA THR A 62 -19.53 -15.51 -9.32
C THR A 62 -20.41 -14.26 -9.32
N LYS A 63 -21.39 -14.18 -8.40
CA LYS A 63 -22.19 -12.96 -8.20
C LYS A 63 -21.26 -11.83 -7.73
N LYS A 64 -21.17 -10.75 -8.50
CA LYS A 64 -20.13 -9.71 -8.34
C LYS A 64 -20.66 -8.49 -7.59
N ASP A 65 -20.11 -8.21 -6.42
CA ASP A 65 -20.16 -6.88 -5.82
C ASP A 65 -18.81 -6.18 -6.08
N GLY A 66 -18.80 -5.26 -7.04
CA GLY A 66 -17.60 -4.58 -7.54
C GLY A 66 -16.90 -5.35 -8.67
N VAL A 67 -16.82 -4.73 -9.85
CA VAL A 67 -16.26 -5.33 -11.07
C VAL A 67 -14.74 -5.14 -11.20
N CYS A 68 -14.12 -4.41 -10.27
CA CYS A 68 -12.71 -4.04 -10.37
C CYS A 68 -11.73 -5.11 -9.89
N PHE A 69 -12.17 -6.14 -9.16
CA PHE A 69 -11.25 -7.06 -8.51
C PHE A 69 -10.38 -7.82 -9.50
N GLU A 70 -10.98 -8.39 -10.54
CA GLU A 70 -10.27 -9.14 -11.57
C GLU A 70 -9.25 -8.25 -12.29
N ALA A 71 -9.65 -7.00 -12.59
CA ALA A 71 -8.76 -6.01 -13.20
C ALA A 71 -7.59 -5.64 -12.27
N ARG A 72 -7.86 -5.43 -10.98
CA ARG A 72 -6.81 -5.17 -9.96
C ARG A 72 -5.87 -6.35 -9.80
N CYS A 73 -6.38 -7.58 -9.74
CA CYS A 73 -5.56 -8.79 -9.67
C CYS A 73 -4.68 -8.92 -10.92
N ASN A 74 -5.22 -8.65 -12.12
CA ASN A 74 -4.45 -8.68 -13.35
C ASN A 74 -3.34 -7.62 -13.38
N ASN A 75 -3.64 -6.40 -12.94
CA ASN A 75 -2.66 -5.33 -12.82
C ASN A 75 -1.54 -5.69 -11.82
N LEU A 76 -1.91 -6.14 -10.62
CA LEU A 76 -0.94 -6.57 -9.60
C LEU A 76 -0.11 -7.75 -10.06
N ARG A 77 -0.68 -8.70 -10.82
CA ARG A 77 0.07 -9.81 -11.40
C ARG A 77 1.20 -9.33 -12.30
N ILE A 78 0.94 -8.33 -13.14
CA ILE A 78 1.96 -7.73 -14.01
C ILE A 78 3.05 -7.07 -13.16
N LEU A 79 2.64 -6.26 -12.18
CA LEU A 79 3.58 -5.57 -11.28
C LEU A 79 4.43 -6.54 -10.44
N MET A 80 3.89 -7.68 -9.99
CA MET A 80 4.66 -8.68 -9.26
C MET A 80 5.71 -9.36 -10.15
N LYS A 81 5.40 -9.60 -11.42
CA LYS A 81 6.38 -10.13 -12.39
C LYS A 81 7.49 -9.14 -12.67
N GLU A 82 7.16 -7.87 -12.84
CA GLU A 82 8.17 -6.83 -13.04
C GLU A 82 9.05 -6.65 -11.80
N LEU A 83 8.47 -6.73 -10.60
CA LEU A 83 9.25 -6.72 -9.37
C LEU A 83 10.20 -7.91 -9.26
N ALA A 84 9.76 -9.11 -9.68
CA ALA A 84 10.63 -10.28 -9.72
C ALA A 84 11.83 -10.05 -10.66
N LEU A 85 11.59 -9.49 -11.85
CA LEU A 85 12.67 -9.14 -12.79
C LEU A 85 13.63 -8.08 -12.21
N LEU A 86 13.10 -7.11 -11.47
CA LEU A 86 13.92 -6.09 -10.82
C LEU A 86 14.81 -6.70 -9.73
N VAL A 87 14.28 -7.63 -8.93
CA VAL A 87 15.05 -8.40 -7.94
C VAL A 87 16.14 -9.25 -8.60
N ASP A 88 15.82 -9.92 -9.70
CA ASP A 88 16.78 -10.72 -10.47
C ASP A 88 17.92 -9.85 -11.05
N CYS A 89 17.58 -8.69 -11.62
CA CYS A 89 18.55 -7.72 -12.11
C CYS A 89 19.46 -7.23 -10.97
N ALA A 90 18.90 -6.92 -9.80
CA ALA A 90 19.66 -6.49 -8.62
C ALA A 90 20.62 -7.59 -8.12
N GLN A 91 20.26 -8.86 -8.26
CA GLN A 91 21.12 -9.99 -7.91
C GLN A 91 22.35 -10.10 -8.84
N HIS A 92 22.20 -9.72 -10.11
CA HIS A 92 23.24 -9.87 -11.14
C HIS A 92 24.09 -8.60 -11.33
N SER A 93 23.63 -7.46 -10.82
CA SER A 93 24.36 -6.19 -10.82
C SER A 93 25.38 -6.14 -9.67
N LEU A 94 26.58 -6.69 -9.90
CA LEU A 94 27.68 -6.82 -8.93
C LEU A 94 28.45 -5.51 -8.60
N LEU A 95 27.97 -4.32 -9.00
CA LEU A 95 28.63 -3.05 -8.68
C LEU A 95 28.13 -2.52 -7.33
N TYR A 96 28.78 -3.05 -6.30
CA TYR A 96 28.52 -3.03 -4.85
C TYR A 96 28.31 -1.65 -4.17
N GLN A 97 28.35 -0.53 -4.89
CA GLN A 97 28.31 0.81 -4.29
C GLN A 97 26.97 1.54 -4.49
N ASP A 98 26.23 1.24 -5.56
CA ASP A 98 24.87 1.78 -5.79
C ASP A 98 23.77 0.88 -5.18
N PHE A 99 24.12 -0.34 -4.76
CA PHE A 99 23.19 -1.34 -4.24
C PHE A 99 22.44 -0.89 -2.97
N TYR A 100 23.11 -0.17 -2.06
CA TYR A 100 22.47 0.34 -0.84
C TYR A 100 21.40 1.41 -1.13
N GLU A 101 21.60 2.20 -2.18
CA GLU A 101 20.60 3.18 -2.59
C GLU A 101 19.47 2.50 -3.38
N GLU A 102 19.75 1.53 -4.24
CA GLU A 102 18.74 0.70 -4.91
C GLU A 102 17.87 -0.08 -3.90
N GLU A 103 18.48 -0.55 -2.81
CA GLU A 103 17.79 -1.24 -1.72
C GLU A 103 16.66 -0.36 -1.15
N ALA A 104 16.92 0.91 -0.81
CA ALA A 104 15.91 1.80 -0.23
C ALA A 104 14.68 2.00 -1.13
N HIS A 105 14.86 2.07 -2.46
CA HIS A 105 13.75 2.20 -3.41
C HIS A 105 12.96 0.90 -3.51
N MET A 106 13.66 -0.23 -3.53
CA MET A 106 13.04 -1.55 -3.52
C MET A 106 12.20 -1.79 -2.27
N LEU A 107 12.71 -1.42 -1.08
CA LEU A 107 11.95 -1.45 0.17
C LEU A 107 10.65 -0.64 0.04
N LYS A 108 10.72 0.55 -0.58
CA LYS A 108 9.56 1.42 -0.79
C LYS A 108 8.56 0.81 -1.77
N ILE A 109 9.02 0.18 -2.86
CA ILE A 109 8.14 -0.50 -3.81
C ILE A 109 7.46 -1.73 -3.15
N PHE A 110 8.19 -2.50 -2.35
CA PHE A 110 7.58 -3.59 -1.56
C PHE A 110 6.51 -3.08 -0.60
N ARG A 111 6.70 -1.91 0.01
CA ARG A 111 5.65 -1.27 0.84
C ARG A 111 4.42 -0.92 0.00
N MET A 112 4.60 -0.35 -1.19
CA MET A 112 3.49 -0.04 -2.10
C MET A 112 2.74 -1.30 -2.52
N ALA A 113 3.47 -2.36 -2.89
CA ALA A 113 2.91 -3.65 -3.23
C ALA A 113 2.13 -4.27 -2.04
N SER A 114 2.70 -4.22 -0.83
CA SER A 114 2.09 -4.73 0.40
C SER A 114 0.71 -4.10 0.65
N ILE A 115 0.61 -2.77 0.64
CA ILE A 115 -0.68 -2.10 0.90
C ILE A 115 -1.68 -2.35 -0.23
N GLN A 116 -1.23 -2.50 -1.47
CA GLN A 116 -2.12 -2.78 -2.59
C GLN A 116 -2.68 -4.20 -2.54
N ILE A 117 -1.83 -5.21 -2.30
CA ILE A 117 -2.27 -6.60 -2.11
C ILE A 117 -3.17 -6.70 -0.89
N GLY A 118 -2.74 -6.13 0.23
CA GLY A 118 -3.52 -6.11 1.47
C GLY A 118 -4.89 -5.47 1.28
N SER A 119 -5.01 -4.47 0.40
CA SER A 119 -6.29 -3.85 0.09
C SER A 119 -7.22 -4.70 -0.77
N LEU A 120 -6.83 -5.84 -1.32
CA LEU A 120 -7.75 -6.62 -2.16
C LEU A 120 -8.92 -7.16 -1.33
N SER A 121 -10.15 -6.96 -1.81
CA SER A 121 -11.35 -7.48 -1.17
C SER A 121 -12.25 -8.19 -2.17
N LEU A 122 -12.78 -9.35 -1.76
CA LEU A 122 -13.84 -10.02 -2.50
C LEU A 122 -15.16 -9.25 -2.45
N GLN A 123 -15.35 -8.44 -1.41
CA GLN A 123 -16.57 -7.68 -1.14
C GLN A 123 -16.26 -6.19 -1.35
N GLY A 124 -16.57 -5.67 -2.54
CA GLY A 124 -16.12 -4.34 -2.96
C GLY A 124 -16.68 -3.17 -2.13
N LEU A 125 -17.81 -3.35 -1.46
CA LEU A 125 -18.48 -2.32 -0.64
C LEU A 125 -18.49 -2.64 0.86
N SER A 126 -18.05 -3.83 1.26
CA SER A 126 -18.19 -4.25 2.66
C SER A 126 -16.99 -3.86 3.51
N ASN A 127 -17.29 -3.37 4.72
CA ASN A 127 -16.31 -3.18 5.80
C ASN A 127 -16.06 -4.46 6.61
N ASP A 128 -16.64 -5.60 6.20
CA ASP A 128 -16.48 -6.90 6.89
C ASP A 128 -15.03 -7.40 6.85
N ASP A 129 -14.26 -6.96 5.86
CA ASP A 129 -12.83 -7.20 5.78
C ASP A 129 -12.06 -6.01 6.34
N ARG A 130 -11.83 -6.04 7.65
CA ARG A 130 -11.15 -4.95 8.38
C ARG A 130 -9.72 -4.73 7.89
N GLU A 131 -8.98 -5.80 7.61
CA GLU A 131 -7.60 -5.72 7.13
C GLU A 131 -7.54 -5.11 5.73
N ALA A 132 -8.41 -5.54 4.82
CA ALA A 132 -8.51 -4.92 3.50
C ALA A 132 -8.91 -3.45 3.55
N SER A 133 -9.86 -3.13 4.44
CA SER A 133 -10.32 -1.76 4.63
C SER A 133 -9.23 -0.86 5.21
N ALA A 134 -8.43 -1.37 6.16
CA ALA A 134 -7.29 -0.66 6.72
C ALA A 134 -6.22 -0.40 5.66
N ASN A 135 -5.88 -1.41 4.84
CA ASN A 135 -4.94 -1.26 3.75
C ASN A 135 -5.46 -0.32 2.65
N ALA A 136 -6.76 -0.35 2.34
CA ALA A 136 -7.38 0.60 1.40
C ALA A 136 -7.28 2.06 1.88
N ARG A 137 -7.39 2.30 3.20
CA ARG A 137 -7.11 3.63 3.79
C ARG A 137 -5.66 4.04 3.57
N LEU A 138 -4.71 3.13 3.78
CA LEU A 138 -3.30 3.41 3.54
C LEU A 138 -3.02 3.74 2.07
N VAL A 139 -3.69 3.07 1.13
CA VAL A 139 -3.60 3.37 -0.31
C VAL A 139 -4.03 4.81 -0.60
N GLU A 140 -5.19 5.24 -0.11
CA GLU A 140 -5.67 6.62 -0.34
C GLU A 140 -4.82 7.68 0.38
N LEU A 141 -4.31 7.37 1.58
CA LEU A 141 -3.37 8.26 2.27
C LEU A 141 -2.04 8.39 1.52
N GLU A 142 -1.53 7.31 0.93
CA GLU A 142 -0.31 7.36 0.12
C GLU A 142 -0.56 8.13 -1.18
N GLN A 143 -1.70 7.94 -1.86
CA GLN A 143 -2.08 8.75 -3.01
C GLN A 143 -2.14 10.25 -2.67
N LYS A 144 -2.68 10.61 -1.50
CA LYS A 144 -2.72 12.00 -1.04
C LYS A 144 -1.32 12.60 -0.87
N LYS A 145 -0.31 11.80 -0.51
CA LYS A 145 1.09 12.29 -0.45
C LYS A 145 1.64 12.54 -1.84
N TRP A 146 1.44 11.62 -2.78
CA TRP A 146 1.92 11.75 -4.15
C TRP A 146 1.29 12.92 -4.91
N THR A 147 0.01 13.20 -4.65
CA THR A 147 -0.72 14.32 -5.27
C THR A 147 -0.32 15.69 -4.72
N ARG A 148 0.14 15.78 -3.47
CA ARG A 148 0.63 17.03 -2.87
C ARG A 148 2.00 17.45 -3.38
N ARG A 149 2.79 16.50 -3.86
CA ARG A 149 4.16 16.74 -4.34
C ARG A 149 4.14 16.94 -5.86
N SER A 150 4.68 18.06 -6.34
CA SER A 150 4.80 18.31 -7.77
C SER A 150 5.72 17.28 -8.44
N PRO A 151 5.36 16.70 -9.59
CA PRO A 151 6.27 15.85 -10.38
C PRO A 151 7.53 16.58 -10.86
N SER A 152 7.51 17.91 -10.96
CA SER A 152 8.69 18.71 -11.33
C SER A 152 9.83 18.65 -10.31
N ASP A 153 9.50 18.28 -9.07
CA ASP A 153 10.43 18.30 -7.93
C ASP A 153 11.00 16.90 -7.65
N ASP A 154 10.72 15.94 -8.54
CA ASP A 154 11.20 14.58 -8.41
C ASP A 154 12.56 14.43 -9.10
N ASP A 155 13.52 13.89 -8.36
CA ASP A 155 14.70 13.30 -8.99
C ASP A 155 14.34 11.99 -9.70
N TRP A 156 15.30 11.37 -10.39
CA TRP A 156 15.05 10.15 -11.17
C TRP A 156 14.49 8.99 -10.30
N ARG A 157 14.89 8.93 -9.03
CA ARG A 157 14.45 7.90 -8.07
C ARG A 157 12.99 8.07 -7.71
N LEU A 158 12.60 9.29 -7.35
CA LEU A 158 11.22 9.61 -7.01
C LEU A 158 10.31 9.53 -8.23
N ALA A 159 10.80 9.89 -9.41
CA ALA A 159 10.08 9.68 -10.66
C ALA A 159 9.79 8.19 -10.90
N MET A 160 10.77 7.30 -10.68
CA MET A 160 10.57 5.85 -10.76
C MET A 160 9.53 5.37 -9.73
N LEU A 161 9.64 5.79 -8.47
CA LEU A 161 8.67 5.42 -7.43
C LEU A 161 7.26 5.93 -7.75
N ARG A 162 7.14 7.13 -8.31
CA ARG A 162 5.86 7.69 -8.76
C ARG A 162 5.28 6.87 -9.89
N GLU A 163 6.09 6.46 -10.85
CA GLU A 163 5.64 5.62 -11.97
C GLU A 163 5.08 4.28 -11.47
N TYR A 164 5.80 3.60 -10.59
CA TYR A 164 5.27 2.40 -9.93
C TYR A 164 3.99 2.70 -9.15
N TRP A 165 3.97 3.79 -8.38
CA TRP A 165 2.80 4.14 -7.58
C TRP A 165 1.56 4.42 -8.46
N ASN A 166 1.71 5.15 -9.57
CA ASN A 166 0.63 5.43 -10.51
C ASN A 166 0.02 4.12 -11.05
N ARG A 167 0.87 3.14 -11.35
CA ARG A 167 0.45 1.81 -11.82
C ARG A 167 -0.18 0.98 -10.70
N PHE A 168 0.32 1.10 -9.47
CA PHE A 168 -0.26 0.47 -8.29
C PHE A 168 -1.64 1.07 -7.92
N TYR A 169 -1.79 2.39 -8.02
CA TYR A 169 -3.04 3.13 -7.76
C TYR A 169 -4.02 3.00 -8.93
N PHE A 170 -4.35 1.76 -9.25
CA PHE A 170 -5.25 1.41 -10.33
C PHE A 170 -6.71 1.43 -9.86
N LYS A 171 -7.52 2.23 -10.55
CA LYS A 171 -8.97 2.31 -10.39
C LYS A 171 -9.66 1.92 -11.70
N VAL A 172 -10.83 1.29 -11.58
CA VAL A 172 -11.64 0.94 -12.75
C VAL A 172 -12.74 1.97 -12.91
N ASP A 173 -12.76 2.63 -14.06
CA ASP A 173 -13.78 3.61 -14.40
C ASP A 173 -15.18 2.98 -14.34
N GLY A 174 -16.11 3.70 -13.71
CA GLY A 174 -17.49 3.24 -13.52
C GLY A 174 -17.67 2.14 -12.47
N CYS A 175 -16.63 1.70 -11.76
CA CYS A 175 -16.79 0.75 -10.66
C CYS A 175 -17.26 1.45 -9.37
N MET A 176 -18.43 1.04 -8.87
CA MET A 176 -19.04 1.61 -7.66
C MET A 176 -18.54 0.97 -6.35
N CYS A 177 -17.42 0.25 -6.35
CA CYS A 177 -16.87 -0.30 -5.12
C CYS A 177 -16.20 0.79 -4.27
N GLY A 178 -16.10 0.60 -2.97
CA GLY A 178 -15.53 1.61 -2.07
C GLY A 178 -14.07 1.97 -2.40
N GLN A 179 -13.33 1.03 -3.00
CA GLN A 179 -11.92 1.23 -3.35
C GLN A 179 -11.77 2.10 -4.61
N CYS A 180 -12.64 1.90 -5.61
CA CYS A 180 -12.63 2.75 -6.80
C CYS A 180 -13.21 4.14 -6.48
N LEU A 181 -14.22 4.21 -5.61
CA LEU A 181 -14.81 5.47 -5.17
C LEU A 181 -13.96 6.26 -4.17
N GLY A 182 -12.89 5.66 -3.61
CA GLY A 182 -12.00 6.34 -2.65
C GLY A 182 -12.66 6.68 -1.30
N VAL A 183 -13.75 6.01 -0.92
CA VAL A 183 -14.55 6.36 0.26
C VAL A 183 -13.91 5.96 1.60
N TYR A 184 -12.70 5.38 1.57
CA TYR A 184 -12.01 4.90 2.76
C TYR A 184 -11.39 6.01 3.61
N VAL A 185 -11.08 7.16 3.01
CA VAL A 185 -10.60 8.34 3.71
C VAL A 185 -11.68 9.40 3.59
N GLN A 186 -12.20 9.87 4.72
CA GLN A 186 -13.11 11.02 4.70
C GLN A 186 -12.38 12.20 4.07
N HIS A 187 -13.01 12.87 3.09
CA HIS A 187 -12.60 14.19 2.63
C HIS A 187 -12.89 15.23 3.72
N ARG A 188 -12.31 15.07 4.91
CA ARG A 188 -12.11 16.20 5.80
C ARG A 188 -10.82 16.85 5.34
N ASP A 189 -10.94 18.00 4.71
CA ASP A 189 -9.92 19.03 4.95
C ASP A 189 -9.74 19.13 6.47
N PRO A 190 -8.51 19.25 6.98
CA PRO A 190 -8.34 19.53 8.40
C PRO A 190 -9.17 20.78 8.68
N SER A 191 -10.28 20.60 9.41
CA SER A 191 -11.01 21.74 9.96
C SER A 191 -9.96 22.56 10.68
N LEU A 192 -9.76 23.80 10.23
CA LEU A 192 -8.94 24.77 10.93
C LEU A 192 -9.31 24.64 12.41
N SER A 193 -8.36 24.22 13.24
CA SER A 193 -8.58 24.16 14.68
C SER A 193 -9.15 25.52 15.10
N PRO A 194 -10.19 25.56 15.95
CA PRO A 194 -10.69 26.83 16.45
C PRO A 194 -9.50 27.62 17.03
N PRO A 195 -9.43 28.95 16.79
CA PRO A 195 -8.33 29.75 17.27
C PRO A 195 -8.14 29.53 18.77
N LEU A 196 -6.89 29.34 19.19
CA LEU A 196 -6.55 29.21 20.60
C LEU A 196 -7.13 30.42 21.34
N PRO A 197 -7.73 30.22 22.53
CA PRO A 197 -8.17 31.34 23.35
C PRO A 197 -6.99 32.28 23.60
N PRO A 198 -7.21 33.61 23.60
CA PRO A 198 -6.14 34.57 23.84
C PRO A 198 -5.47 34.25 25.18
N LEU A 199 -4.13 34.29 25.18
CA LEU A 199 -3.36 34.12 26.41
C LEU A 199 -3.76 35.24 27.39
N PRO A 200 -3.97 34.94 28.68
CA PRO A 200 -4.28 35.96 29.67
C PRO A 200 -3.14 36.98 29.74
N ASP A 201 -3.48 38.26 29.70
CA ASP A 201 -2.54 39.35 29.90
C ASP A 201 -1.85 39.17 31.26
N LEU A 202 -0.54 38.93 31.24
CA LEU A 202 0.32 39.03 32.41
C LEU A 202 0.58 40.51 32.69
N SER A 203 -0.47 41.23 33.06
CA SER A 203 -0.38 42.54 33.69
C SER A 203 -0.94 42.43 35.10
N THR A 204 -0.13 41.90 36.01
CA THR A 204 -0.37 42.07 37.44
C THR A 204 0.95 42.38 38.12
N ASP A 205 1.14 43.68 38.28
CA ASP A 205 1.90 44.39 39.30
C ASP A 205 2.35 43.53 40.48
N TYR A 206 3.64 43.21 40.54
CA TYR A 206 4.29 42.84 41.79
C TYR A 206 4.40 44.09 42.66
N VAL A 207 3.38 44.30 43.50
CA VAL A 207 3.47 45.19 44.65
C VAL A 207 4.54 44.64 45.58
N THR A 208 5.60 45.42 45.74
CA THR A 208 6.65 45.24 46.74
C THR A 208 6.16 45.79 48.08
N SER A 209 6.19 44.98 49.13
CA SER A 209 6.27 45.36 50.55
C SER A 209 6.75 44.10 51.27
N SER A 210 7.99 43.96 51.75
CA SER A 210 8.72 44.67 52.82
C SER A 210 8.00 44.67 54.19
N GLU A 211 8.81 44.42 55.23
CA GLU A 211 8.55 44.43 56.68
C GLU A 211 8.17 43.06 57.28
N GLU A 212 9.10 42.36 57.95
CA GLU A 212 9.68 42.57 59.30
C GLU A 212 8.88 41.83 60.39
N GLU A 213 9.40 40.67 60.82
CA GLU A 213 9.87 40.38 62.20
C GLU A 213 10.56 38.99 62.24
#